data_AF-A0A561C092-F1
#
_entry.id   AF-A0A561C092-F1
#
_cell.length_a   1.000
_cell.length_b   1.000
_cell.length_c   1.000
_cell.angle_alpha   90.00
_cell.angle_beta   90.00
_cell.angle_gamma   90.00
#
_symmetry.space_group_name_H-M   'P 1'
#
loop_
_entity.id
_entity.type
_entity.pdbx_description
1 polymer ?
#
loop_
_entity_poly.entity_id
_entity_poly.type
_entity_poly.pdbx_seq_one_letter_code
_entity_poly.pdbx_strand_id
1 'polypeptide(L)'
;MITHRRRWIALICCIALAIPVTSYVRALLYPGQASFSVRTVEWIRDHGGGGIIDAIETWRYSHQQPPATGAPTDTTAPSTLPLPRAGRSGLRTGGAGLPAVRLLPGVTPLPREGSWSVARLSSTGVPLLWTSWFRVDPGHLPVSVAAALLPRDSYCLHLMPGTREPLVGMASRNGYSVPVRDRRALVATFNAGFKMRDSHGGWWTTESSAVPLVAGRASVVILRDGTARIGTWDQTVRMMPDVVAVRQNLDPVVVQGKVVPGLTVNANGRWGSVRSQFQYTWRSGLGTDAHGNLIYVAGSKLTLATLAAAMAQAGIVQGLELDIHPAMVSFDIEQPSGSGGVTGRRLLGSMSSPSDRYLVADQRDFFYVTSR
;
A
#
# COMPACT_ATOMS: atom_id res chain seq x y z
N MET A 1 -10.44 -44.36 -40.70
CA MET A 1 -9.20 -43.79 -40.10
C MET A 1 -9.31 -42.30 -39.72
N ILE A 2 -9.98 -41.42 -40.48
CA ILE A 2 -10.07 -39.97 -40.19
C ILE A 2 -10.86 -39.64 -38.90
N THR A 3 -11.88 -40.43 -38.56
CA THR A 3 -12.71 -40.24 -37.35
C THR A 3 -11.98 -40.57 -36.05
N HIS A 4 -11.10 -41.57 -36.06
CA HIS A 4 -10.28 -41.93 -34.90
C HIS A 4 -9.24 -40.84 -34.60
N ARG A 5 -8.56 -40.32 -35.63
CA ARG A 5 -7.58 -39.22 -35.48
C ARG A 5 -8.22 -37.93 -34.97
N ARG A 6 -9.43 -37.59 -35.45
CA ARG A 6 -10.21 -36.44 -34.94
C ARG A 6 -10.62 -36.62 -33.47
N ARG A 7 -11.02 -37.83 -33.06
CA ARG A 7 -11.35 -38.14 -31.66
C ARG A 7 -10.13 -38.02 -30.73
N TRP A 8 -8.96 -38.49 -31.17
CA TRP A 8 -7.72 -38.34 -30.41
C TRP A 8 -7.26 -36.89 -30.32
N ILE A 9 -7.36 -36.11 -31.41
CA ILE A 9 -7.06 -34.67 -31.37
C ILE A 9 -8.02 -33.95 -30.41
N ALA A 10 -9.32 -34.23 -30.49
CA ALA A 10 -10.30 -33.65 -29.58
C ALA A 10 -10.02 -34.03 -28.12
N LEU A 11 -9.69 -35.29 -27.83
CA LEU A 11 -9.32 -35.74 -26.49
C LEU A 11 -8.05 -35.04 -25.97
N ILE A 12 -7.02 -34.95 -26.80
CA ILE A 12 -5.78 -34.24 -26.47
C ILE A 12 -6.06 -32.76 -26.21
N CYS A 13 -6.87 -32.10 -27.04
CA CYS A 13 -7.30 -30.72 -26.82
C CYS A 13 -8.10 -30.58 -25.53
N CYS A 14 -9.04 -31.49 -25.24
CA CYS A 14 -9.80 -31.48 -23.98
C CYS A 14 -8.90 -31.64 -22.76
N ILE A 15 -7.92 -32.55 -22.79
CA ILE A 15 -6.96 -32.75 -21.70
C ILE A 15 -6.04 -31.53 -21.57
N ALA A 16 -5.56 -30.99 -22.69
CA ALA A 16 -4.72 -29.79 -22.72
C ALA A 16 -5.47 -28.55 -22.18
N LEU A 17 -6.78 -28.45 -22.39
CA LEU A 17 -7.63 -27.39 -21.85
C LEU A 17 -8.13 -27.66 -20.43
N ALA A 18 -8.21 -28.92 -20.00
CA ALA A 18 -8.68 -29.27 -18.66
C ALA A 18 -7.78 -28.67 -17.57
N ILE A 19 -6.46 -28.67 -17.76
CA ILE A 19 -5.50 -28.09 -16.81
C ILE A 19 -5.69 -26.57 -16.64
N PRO A 20 -5.65 -25.74 -17.70
CA PRO A 20 -5.86 -24.29 -17.57
C PRO A 20 -7.28 -23.95 -17.10
N VAL A 21 -8.32 -24.68 -17.54
CA VAL A 21 -9.69 -24.47 -17.06
C VAL A 21 -9.80 -24.76 -15.57
N THR A 22 -9.24 -25.88 -15.10
CA THR A 22 -9.26 -26.23 -13.67
C THR A 22 -8.47 -25.21 -12.84
N SER A 23 -7.30 -24.78 -13.33
CA SER A 23 -6.49 -23.73 -12.68
C SER A 23 -7.25 -22.40 -12.60
N TYR A 24 -7.92 -22.01 -13.69
CA TYR A 24 -8.70 -20.77 -13.75
C TYR A 24 -9.91 -20.81 -12.81
N VAL A 25 -10.68 -21.91 -12.81
CA VAL A 25 -11.80 -22.10 -11.87
C VAL A 25 -11.30 -22.04 -10.41
N ARG A 26 -10.16 -22.66 -10.09
CA ARG A 26 -9.56 -22.55 -8.75
C ARG A 26 -9.18 -21.12 -8.39
N ALA A 27 -8.64 -20.35 -9.33
CA ALA A 27 -8.31 -18.94 -9.11
C ALA A 27 -9.57 -18.09 -8.86
N LEU A 28 -10.67 -18.37 -9.57
CA LEU A 28 -11.94 -17.70 -9.38
C LEU A 28 -12.58 -18.04 -8.02
N LEU A 29 -12.44 -19.28 -7.56
CA LEU A 29 -13.05 -19.76 -6.31
C LEU A 29 -12.18 -19.55 -5.06
N TYR A 30 -10.95 -19.06 -5.21
CA TYR A 30 -10.04 -18.93 -4.07
C TYR A 30 -10.58 -17.96 -3.01
N PRO A 31 -10.50 -18.24 -1.69
CA PRO A 31 -10.98 -17.30 -0.67
C PRO A 31 -10.31 -15.92 -0.79
N GLY A 32 -11.10 -14.84 -0.77
CA GLY A 32 -10.60 -13.47 -0.93
C GLY A 32 -11.64 -12.46 -1.42
N GLN A 33 -11.41 -11.17 -1.15
CA GLN A 33 -12.28 -10.08 -1.61
C GLN A 33 -11.96 -9.55 -3.02
N ALA A 34 -10.98 -10.16 -3.72
CA ALA A 34 -10.70 -9.80 -5.10
C ALA A 34 -11.94 -9.99 -5.98
N SER A 35 -12.28 -8.98 -6.79
CA SER A 35 -13.40 -9.07 -7.74
C SER A 35 -13.11 -10.11 -8.83
N PHE A 36 -14.15 -10.51 -9.58
CA PHE A 36 -14.00 -11.38 -10.74
C PHE A 36 -12.94 -10.86 -11.72
N SER A 37 -12.99 -9.57 -12.08
CA SER A 37 -12.02 -8.96 -13.00
C SER A 37 -10.60 -9.00 -12.47
N VAL A 38 -10.40 -8.71 -11.17
CA VAL A 38 -9.08 -8.78 -10.53
C VAL A 38 -8.54 -10.20 -10.58
N ARG A 39 -9.35 -11.20 -10.22
CA ARG A 39 -8.96 -12.61 -10.26
C ARG A 39 -8.57 -13.06 -11.66
N THR A 40 -9.31 -12.63 -12.68
CA THR A 40 -9.00 -12.93 -14.08
C THR A 40 -7.68 -12.29 -14.51
N VAL A 41 -7.49 -11.00 -14.24
CA VAL A 41 -6.25 -10.30 -14.59
C VAL A 41 -5.06 -10.92 -13.88
N GLU A 42 -5.17 -11.20 -12.59
CA GLU A 42 -4.09 -11.85 -11.84
C GLU A 42 -3.77 -13.25 -12.37
N TRP A 43 -4.78 -14.07 -12.70
CA TRP A 43 -4.55 -15.38 -13.31
C TRP A 43 -3.83 -15.28 -14.66
N ILE A 44 -4.23 -14.34 -15.52
CA ILE A 44 -3.55 -14.09 -16.81
C ILE A 44 -2.08 -13.70 -16.57
N ARG A 45 -1.81 -12.80 -15.61
CA ARG A 45 -0.45 -12.40 -15.24
C ARG A 45 0.36 -13.58 -14.68
N ASP A 46 -0.26 -14.44 -13.89
CA ASP A 46 0.35 -15.65 -13.30
C ASP A 46 0.71 -16.71 -14.36
N HIS A 47 0.07 -16.69 -15.53
CA HIS A 47 0.25 -17.69 -16.59
C HIS A 47 0.92 -17.10 -17.86
N GLY A 48 1.78 -16.09 -17.68
CA GLY A 48 2.63 -15.55 -18.77
C GLY A 48 2.00 -14.43 -19.59
N GLY A 49 0.76 -14.04 -19.31
CA GLY A 49 0.09 -12.92 -19.98
C GLY A 49 0.44 -11.54 -19.42
N GLY A 50 1.36 -11.45 -18.45
CA GLY A 50 1.74 -10.20 -17.78
C GLY A 50 2.19 -9.10 -18.74
N GLY A 51 3.00 -9.44 -19.75
CA GLY A 51 3.48 -8.47 -20.74
C GLY A 51 2.39 -7.89 -21.64
N ILE A 52 1.33 -8.66 -21.93
CA ILE A 52 0.17 -8.18 -22.72
C ILE A 52 -0.64 -7.21 -21.89
N ILE A 53 -0.92 -7.55 -20.63
CA ILE A 53 -1.62 -6.66 -19.69
C ILE A 53 -0.84 -5.36 -19.52
N ASP A 54 0.47 -5.44 -19.27
CA ASP A 54 1.34 -4.27 -19.14
C ASP A 54 1.31 -3.39 -20.41
N ALA A 55 1.28 -3.99 -21.60
CA ALA A 55 1.21 -3.24 -22.85
C ALA A 55 -0.14 -2.51 -23.03
N ILE A 56 -1.26 -3.16 -22.72
CA ILE A 56 -2.60 -2.56 -22.76
C ILE A 56 -2.71 -1.43 -21.73
N GLU A 57 -2.25 -1.66 -20.51
CA GLU A 57 -2.20 -0.66 -19.45
C GLU A 57 -1.33 0.53 -19.86
N THR A 58 -0.13 0.27 -20.41
CA THR A 58 0.76 1.32 -20.93
C THR A 58 0.05 2.19 -21.97
N TRP A 59 -0.57 1.56 -22.97
CA TRP A 59 -1.29 2.28 -24.02
C TRP A 59 -2.44 3.11 -23.43
N ARG A 60 -3.25 2.53 -22.55
CA ARG A 60 -4.37 3.24 -21.92
C ARG A 60 -3.89 4.44 -21.12
N TYR A 61 -2.86 4.27 -20.30
CA TYR A 61 -2.37 5.34 -19.42
C TYR A 61 -1.56 6.40 -20.17
N SER A 62 -0.86 6.05 -21.25
CA SER A 62 -0.16 7.04 -22.09
C SER A 62 -1.12 7.98 -22.81
N HIS A 63 -2.35 7.52 -23.11
CA HIS A 63 -3.40 8.32 -23.76
C HIS A 63 -4.34 9.00 -22.75
N GLN A 64 -4.10 8.86 -21.45
CA GLN A 64 -4.93 9.44 -20.38
C GLN A 64 -4.10 10.26 -19.39
N GLN A 65 -3.18 11.05 -19.93
CA GLN A 65 -2.42 12.03 -19.15
C GLN A 65 -3.40 13.00 -18.47
N PRO A 66 -3.16 13.38 -17.21
CA PRO A 66 -3.99 14.34 -16.53
C PRO A 66 -3.95 15.71 -17.23
N PRO A 67 -4.97 16.57 -17.08
CA PRO A 67 -4.93 17.91 -17.62
C PRO A 67 -3.93 18.79 -16.86
N ALA A 68 -3.41 19.84 -17.51
CA ALA A 68 -2.45 20.75 -16.89
C ALA A 68 -3.05 21.58 -15.75
N THR A 69 -4.30 22.00 -15.91
CA THR A 69 -5.04 22.85 -14.96
C THR A 69 -6.36 22.19 -14.55
N GLY A 70 -6.93 22.65 -13.43
CA GLY A 70 -8.21 22.16 -12.91
C GLY A 70 -8.19 21.94 -11.40
N ALA A 71 -9.33 21.52 -10.87
CA ALA A 71 -9.48 21.16 -9.48
C ALA A 71 -8.78 19.81 -9.19
N PRO A 72 -8.31 19.58 -7.94
CA PRO A 72 -7.83 18.28 -7.50
C PRO A 72 -8.84 17.16 -7.80
N THR A 73 -8.35 16.05 -8.33
CA THR A 73 -9.18 14.90 -8.74
C THR A 73 -9.83 14.20 -7.55
N ASP A 74 -9.13 14.13 -6.42
CA ASP A 74 -9.64 13.56 -5.18
C ASP A 74 -8.91 14.18 -3.98
N THR A 75 -9.59 14.33 -2.85
CA THR A 75 -9.01 14.90 -1.63
C THR A 75 -9.53 14.14 -0.41
N THR A 76 -8.78 14.15 0.68
CA THR A 76 -9.26 13.55 1.94
C THR A 76 -10.52 14.27 2.40
N ALA A 77 -11.54 13.52 2.83
CA ALA A 77 -12.77 14.13 3.31
C ALA A 77 -12.50 15.05 4.53
N PRO A 78 -13.20 16.20 4.62
CA PRO A 78 -13.09 17.13 5.74
C PRO A 78 -13.18 16.41 7.10
N SER A 79 -12.27 16.73 8.02
CA SER A 79 -12.44 16.28 9.39
C SER A 79 -13.54 17.07 10.09
N THR A 80 -14.41 16.36 10.79
CA THR A 80 -15.40 16.91 11.73
C THR A 80 -14.95 16.77 13.18
N LEU A 81 -13.77 16.17 13.42
CA LEU A 81 -13.24 15.94 14.75
C LEU A 81 -12.60 17.23 15.28
N PRO A 82 -12.77 17.54 16.57
CA PRO A 82 -12.14 18.71 17.15
C PRO A 82 -10.61 18.58 17.09
N LEU A 83 -9.94 19.69 16.78
CA LEU A 83 -8.50 19.78 16.99
C LEU A 83 -8.22 19.64 18.49
N PRO A 84 -7.18 18.89 18.90
CA PRO A 84 -6.80 18.83 20.31
C PRO A 84 -6.53 20.25 20.81
N ARG A 85 -7.30 20.71 21.81
CA ARG A 85 -7.00 21.98 22.49
C ARG A 85 -5.60 21.87 23.09
N ALA A 86 -4.72 22.83 22.82
CA ALA A 86 -3.45 22.98 23.50
C ALA A 86 -3.73 23.25 25.00
N GLY A 87 -3.91 22.19 25.78
CA GLY A 87 -4.23 22.23 27.20
C GLY A 87 -2.99 22.09 28.06
N ARG A 88 -2.87 22.96 29.08
CA ARG A 88 -1.80 23.15 30.08
C ARG A 88 -1.41 21.94 30.96
N SER A 89 -1.64 20.70 30.56
CA SER A 89 -1.22 19.53 31.35
C SER A 89 0.05 18.92 30.78
N GLY A 90 1.08 18.75 31.63
CA GLY A 90 2.45 18.34 31.29
C GLY A 90 2.64 16.91 30.74
N LEU A 91 1.64 16.36 30.05
CA LEU A 91 1.81 15.18 29.20
C LEU A 91 2.01 15.67 27.77
N ARG A 92 3.23 15.50 27.25
CA ARG A 92 3.61 15.81 25.86
C ARG A 92 2.84 14.90 24.89
N THR A 93 1.57 15.16 24.64
CA THR A 93 0.78 14.43 23.65
C THR A 93 0.60 15.25 22.37
N GLY A 94 1.34 14.89 21.32
CA GLY A 94 0.87 14.90 19.93
C GLY A 94 0.90 16.19 19.09
N GLY A 95 1.25 17.36 19.65
CA GLY A 95 1.24 18.63 18.90
C GLY A 95 2.58 19.08 18.27
N ALA A 96 3.71 18.50 18.68
CA ALA A 96 5.05 18.99 18.35
C ALA A 96 5.81 18.18 17.28
N GLY A 97 5.15 17.25 16.57
CA GLY A 97 5.82 16.29 15.69
C GLY A 97 5.15 16.03 14.35
N LEU A 98 4.15 16.81 13.94
CA LEU A 98 3.58 16.69 12.59
C LEU A 98 4.52 17.38 11.59
N PRO A 99 4.96 16.69 10.52
CA PRO A 99 5.82 17.30 9.51
C PRO A 99 5.03 18.34 8.72
N ALA A 100 5.66 19.49 8.45
CA ALA A 100 5.06 20.48 7.54
C ALA A 100 5.04 19.92 6.11
N VAL A 101 3.87 19.92 5.47
CA VAL A 101 3.75 19.53 4.07
C VAL A 101 4.32 20.62 3.18
N ARG A 102 5.30 20.28 2.34
CA ARG A 102 5.91 21.21 1.38
C ARG A 102 5.06 21.31 0.12
N LEU A 103 4.32 22.40 -0.02
CA LEU A 103 3.46 22.64 -1.18
C LEU A 103 4.28 23.00 -2.43
N LEU A 104 3.65 22.88 -3.60
CA LEU A 104 4.27 23.19 -4.89
C LEU A 104 4.72 24.66 -4.96
N PRO A 105 6.01 24.94 -5.22
CA PRO A 105 6.50 26.31 -5.36
C PRO A 105 5.81 27.04 -6.52
N GLY A 106 5.49 28.32 -6.33
CA GLY A 106 4.86 29.15 -7.37
C GLY A 106 3.39 28.83 -7.66
N VAL A 107 2.78 27.90 -6.92
CA VAL A 107 1.37 27.56 -7.05
C VAL A 107 0.63 28.03 -5.81
N THR A 108 -0.43 28.83 -5.98
CA THR A 108 -1.26 29.31 -4.87
C THR A 108 -1.91 28.12 -4.14
N PRO A 109 -1.71 27.97 -2.81
CA PRO A 109 -2.34 26.91 -2.03
C PRO A 109 -3.87 27.00 -2.05
N LEU A 110 -4.53 25.85 -2.14
CA LEU A 110 -5.97 25.73 -1.96
C LEU A 110 -6.34 25.65 -0.47
N PRO A 111 -7.61 25.92 -0.10
CA PRO A 111 -8.05 25.81 1.28
C PRO A 111 -7.76 24.42 1.87
N ARG A 112 -7.08 24.38 3.01
CA ARG A 112 -6.64 23.16 3.73
C ARG A 112 -5.64 22.26 2.98
N GLU A 113 -5.12 22.71 1.84
CA GLU A 113 -4.06 22.00 1.15
C GLU A 113 -2.81 21.90 2.05
N GLY A 114 -2.29 20.69 2.24
CA GLY A 114 -1.16 20.39 3.11
C GLY A 114 -1.45 20.49 4.61
N SER A 115 -2.65 20.85 5.04
CA SER A 115 -3.00 20.94 6.46
C SER A 115 -3.39 19.59 7.04
N TRP A 116 -2.71 19.15 8.09
CA TRP A 116 -3.06 17.94 8.84
C TRP A 116 -4.34 18.13 9.64
N SER A 117 -5.24 17.14 9.54
CA SER A 117 -6.48 17.07 10.31
C SER A 117 -6.58 15.73 11.03
N VAL A 118 -7.10 15.71 12.25
CA VAL A 118 -7.33 14.46 12.99
C VAL A 118 -8.38 13.65 12.24
N ALA A 119 -8.11 12.38 11.95
CA ALA A 119 -9.06 11.48 11.29
C ALA A 119 -9.47 10.30 12.16
N ARG A 120 -8.72 9.99 13.22
CA ARG A 120 -9.12 9.01 14.23
C ARG A 120 -8.68 9.41 15.64
N LEU A 121 -9.59 9.23 16.60
CA LEU A 121 -9.36 9.39 18.04
C LEU A 121 -9.46 8.05 18.77
N SER A 122 -8.72 7.89 19.86
CA SER A 122 -8.94 6.84 20.85
C SER A 122 -10.28 7.04 21.57
N SER A 123 -10.72 6.04 22.33
CA SER A 123 -11.87 6.17 23.24
C SER A 123 -11.69 7.27 24.30
N THR A 124 -10.45 7.63 24.60
CA THR A 124 -10.07 8.70 25.55
C THR A 124 -9.83 10.06 24.88
N GLY A 125 -10.06 10.19 23.56
CA GLY A 125 -9.92 11.45 22.83
C GLY A 125 -8.49 11.80 22.40
N VAL A 126 -7.56 10.85 22.42
CA VAL A 126 -6.18 11.03 21.93
C VAL A 126 -6.14 10.82 20.41
N PRO A 127 -5.53 11.72 19.61
CA PRO A 127 -5.32 11.49 18.18
C PRO A 127 -4.47 10.26 17.88
N LEU A 128 -5.05 9.32 17.11
CA LEU A 128 -4.40 8.09 16.67
C LEU A 128 -3.96 8.15 15.20
N LEU A 129 -4.66 8.94 14.38
CA LEU A 129 -4.38 9.07 12.95
C LEU A 129 -4.72 10.47 12.46
N TRP A 130 -3.81 11.04 11.67
CA TRP A 130 -3.97 12.32 10.99
C TRP A 130 -4.00 12.12 9.48
N THR A 131 -4.76 12.94 8.77
CA THR A 131 -4.77 12.95 7.30
C THR A 131 -4.53 14.34 6.75
N SER A 132 -3.91 14.40 5.57
CA SER A 132 -3.72 15.61 4.78
C SER A 132 -3.89 15.28 3.31
N TRP A 133 -4.07 16.29 2.47
CA TRP A 133 -4.06 16.16 1.02
C TRP A 133 -3.30 17.33 0.40
N PHE A 134 -2.64 17.10 -0.74
CA PHE A 134 -1.91 18.15 -1.45
C PHE A 134 -1.66 17.78 -2.92
N ARG A 135 -1.43 18.80 -3.76
CA ARG A 135 -1.02 18.60 -5.17
C ARG A 135 0.47 18.31 -5.27
N VAL A 136 0.83 17.49 -6.25
CA VAL A 136 2.19 16.91 -6.35
C VAL A 136 2.85 17.12 -7.70
N ASP A 137 2.07 17.46 -8.73
CA ASP A 137 2.55 17.62 -10.09
C ASP A 137 2.32 19.07 -10.55
N PRO A 138 3.37 19.91 -10.69
CA PRO A 138 3.23 21.28 -11.15
C PRO A 138 2.84 21.37 -12.63
N GLY A 139 3.08 20.31 -13.42
CA GLY A 139 2.63 20.22 -14.81
C GLY A 139 1.19 19.76 -14.94
N HIS A 140 0.61 19.17 -13.88
CA HIS A 140 -0.72 18.59 -13.86
C HIS A 140 -1.44 18.85 -12.53
N LEU A 141 -1.92 20.08 -12.32
CA LEU A 141 -2.48 20.53 -11.04
C LEU A 141 -3.67 19.71 -10.48
N PRO A 142 -4.49 19.01 -11.29
CA PRO A 142 -5.50 18.08 -10.78
C PRO A 142 -4.94 16.84 -10.06
N VAL A 143 -3.66 16.52 -10.26
CA VAL A 143 -3.00 15.37 -9.61
C VAL A 143 -2.69 15.71 -8.16
N SER A 144 -3.32 14.97 -7.26
CA SER A 144 -3.26 15.15 -5.82
C SER A 144 -3.11 13.81 -5.12
N VAL A 145 -2.59 13.87 -3.90
CA VAL A 145 -2.43 12.70 -3.03
C VAL A 145 -3.09 12.95 -1.69
N ALA A 146 -3.41 11.86 -0.99
CA ALA A 146 -3.64 11.87 0.43
C ALA A 146 -2.41 11.32 1.17
N ALA A 147 -2.16 11.88 2.34
CA ALA A 147 -1.22 11.34 3.31
C ALA A 147 -1.95 10.97 4.60
N ALA A 148 -1.64 9.81 5.17
CA ALA A 148 -2.11 9.37 6.48
C ALA A 148 -0.91 9.18 7.41
N LEU A 149 -0.92 9.84 8.56
CA LEU A 149 0.15 9.81 9.55
C LEU A 149 -0.32 9.14 10.84
N LEU A 150 0.44 8.15 11.27
CA LEU A 150 0.29 7.42 12.53
C LEU A 150 1.42 7.84 13.48
N PRO A 151 1.11 8.50 14.61
CA PRO A 151 2.13 8.97 15.55
C PRO A 151 2.89 7.81 16.19
N ARG A 152 4.22 7.89 16.24
CA ARG A 152 5.14 6.82 16.71
C ARG A 152 4.68 6.08 17.98
N ASP A 153 4.21 6.84 18.96
CA ASP A 153 3.89 6.35 20.30
C ASP A 153 2.39 6.02 20.47
N SER A 154 1.62 6.02 19.38
CA SER A 154 0.17 5.78 19.41
C SER A 154 -0.24 4.50 18.67
N TYR A 155 0.67 3.85 17.95
CA TYR A 155 0.35 2.70 17.08
C TYR A 155 1.21 1.45 17.36
N CYS A 156 0.64 0.28 17.05
CA CYS A 156 1.35 -0.97 16.79
C CYS A 156 1.03 -1.41 15.35
N LEU A 157 2.06 -1.55 14.51
CA LEU A 157 1.94 -2.05 13.14
C LEU A 157 2.06 -3.58 13.15
N HIS A 158 1.19 -4.24 12.39
CA HIS A 158 1.19 -5.68 12.22
C HIS A 158 1.22 -6.03 10.75
N LEU A 159 1.90 -7.13 10.41
CA LEU A 159 1.98 -7.68 9.07
C LEU A 159 1.17 -8.98 9.01
N MET A 160 0.21 -9.04 8.08
CA MET A 160 -0.65 -10.20 7.89
C MET A 160 -0.37 -10.84 6.52
N PRO A 161 -0.10 -12.16 6.44
CA PRO A 161 -0.09 -12.86 5.17
C PRO A 161 -1.50 -12.93 4.57
N GLY A 162 -1.59 -12.90 3.24
CA GLY A 162 -2.78 -13.24 2.51
C GLY A 162 -2.88 -14.74 2.24
N THR A 163 -3.99 -15.16 1.64
CA THR A 163 -4.21 -16.56 1.27
C THR A 163 -3.29 -17.02 0.11
N ARG A 164 -2.73 -16.08 -0.67
CA ARG A 164 -1.84 -16.35 -1.81
C ARG A 164 -0.48 -15.68 -1.74
N GLU A 165 -0.39 -14.47 -1.20
CA GLU A 165 0.88 -13.77 -0.97
C GLU A 165 1.19 -13.74 0.53
N PRO A 166 2.45 -13.85 0.96
CA PRO A 166 3.68 -13.89 0.13
C PRO A 166 3.94 -15.24 -0.55
N LEU A 167 3.33 -16.32 -0.06
CA LEU A 167 3.43 -17.66 -0.65
C LEU A 167 2.08 -18.39 -0.55
N VAL A 168 1.68 -19.05 -1.63
CA VAL A 168 0.45 -19.84 -1.66
C VAL A 168 0.54 -20.98 -0.65
N GLY A 169 -0.48 -21.12 0.20
CA GLY A 169 -0.55 -22.18 1.20
C GLY A 169 0.32 -21.94 2.43
N MET A 170 0.87 -20.73 2.62
CA MET A 170 1.53 -20.34 3.86
C MET A 170 0.57 -20.50 5.05
N ALA A 171 0.98 -21.26 6.05
CA ALA A 171 0.23 -21.35 7.30
C ALA A 171 0.26 -20.01 8.06
N SER A 172 -0.87 -19.62 8.63
CA SER A 172 -0.99 -18.45 9.51
C SER A 172 -1.80 -18.80 10.74
N ARG A 173 -1.25 -18.56 11.94
CA ARG A 173 -1.98 -18.77 13.21
C ARG A 173 -3.16 -17.84 13.37
N ASN A 174 -3.08 -16.66 12.74
CA ASN A 174 -4.06 -15.60 12.84
C ASN A 174 -5.06 -15.59 11.68
N GLY A 175 -4.93 -16.54 10.74
CA GLY A 175 -5.69 -16.54 9.49
C GLY A 175 -5.15 -15.50 8.51
N TYR A 176 -6.03 -14.97 7.67
CA TYR A 176 -5.67 -14.09 6.54
C TYR A 176 -6.48 -12.78 6.56
N SER A 177 -6.95 -12.39 7.73
CA SER A 177 -7.78 -11.22 8.01
C SER A 177 -7.41 -10.62 9.36
N VAL A 178 -7.86 -9.40 9.64
CA VAL A 178 -7.65 -8.79 10.96
C VAL A 178 -8.26 -9.69 12.06
N PRO A 179 -7.45 -10.16 13.03
CA PRO A 179 -7.93 -11.03 14.09
C PRO A 179 -9.05 -10.37 14.89
N VAL A 180 -10.09 -11.13 15.24
CA VAL A 180 -11.24 -10.61 16.01
C VAL A 180 -10.80 -9.93 17.31
N ARG A 181 -9.78 -10.48 17.98
CA ARG A 181 -9.20 -9.92 19.22
C ARG A 181 -8.59 -8.52 19.04
N ASP A 182 -8.11 -8.19 17.84
CA ASP A 182 -7.44 -6.92 17.56
C ASP A 182 -8.43 -5.84 17.11
N ARG A 183 -9.64 -6.22 16.68
CA ARG A 183 -10.64 -5.31 16.11
C ARG A 183 -11.04 -4.16 17.02
N ARG A 184 -11.08 -4.37 18.34
CA ARG A 184 -11.44 -3.31 19.30
C ARG A 184 -10.40 -2.18 19.35
N ALA A 185 -9.13 -2.50 19.08
CA ALA A 185 -8.04 -1.55 19.06
C ALA A 185 -7.70 -1.07 17.64
N LEU A 186 -8.42 -1.53 16.62
CA LEU A 186 -8.08 -1.26 15.22
C LEU A 186 -8.21 0.24 14.88
N VAL A 187 -7.18 0.75 14.21
CA VAL A 187 -7.03 2.15 13.80
C VAL A 187 -7.09 2.27 12.28
N ALA A 188 -6.37 1.40 11.57
CA ALA A 188 -6.33 1.42 10.11
C ALA A 188 -5.95 0.05 9.54
N THR A 189 -6.32 -0.18 8.28
CA THR A 189 -5.84 -1.29 7.45
C THR A 189 -5.39 -0.74 6.09
N PHE A 190 -4.33 -1.29 5.50
CA PHE A 190 -3.84 -0.86 4.19
C PHE A 190 -3.00 -1.93 3.49
N ASN A 191 -2.89 -1.82 2.16
CA ASN A 191 -2.17 -2.78 1.35
C ASN A 191 -0.68 -2.87 1.71
N ALA A 192 -0.10 -4.05 1.52
CA ALA A 192 1.34 -4.20 1.45
C ALA A 192 1.84 -3.84 0.04
N GLY A 193 2.97 -4.39 -0.40
CA GLY A 193 3.51 -4.04 -1.72
C GLY A 193 3.31 -5.10 -2.78
N PHE A 194 4.23 -5.12 -3.75
CA PHE A 194 4.21 -6.06 -4.86
C PHE A 194 4.23 -7.52 -4.38
N LYS A 195 3.66 -8.39 -5.22
CA LYS A 195 3.77 -9.84 -5.10
C LYS A 195 5.24 -10.24 -4.96
N MET A 196 5.55 -11.32 -4.25
CA MET A 196 6.94 -11.68 -3.97
C MET A 196 7.79 -11.84 -5.24
N ARG A 197 7.22 -12.45 -6.28
CA ARG A 197 7.85 -12.62 -7.60
C ARG A 197 8.25 -11.30 -8.28
N ASP A 198 7.56 -10.20 -7.98
CA ASP A 198 7.71 -8.89 -8.61
C ASP A 198 8.45 -7.91 -7.69
N SER A 199 8.50 -8.19 -6.38
CA SER A 199 9.09 -7.32 -5.36
C SER A 199 10.63 -7.30 -5.36
N HIS A 200 11.25 -8.37 -5.89
CA HIS A 200 12.69 -8.65 -5.78
C HIS A 200 13.24 -8.68 -4.33
N GLY A 201 12.35 -8.75 -3.33
CA GLY A 201 12.69 -8.77 -1.91
C GLY A 201 12.18 -10.02 -1.21
N GLY A 202 12.39 -10.06 0.10
CA GLY A 202 11.98 -11.14 0.97
C GLY A 202 10.83 -10.82 1.93
N TRP A 203 10.45 -11.88 2.64
CA TRP A 203 9.42 -11.89 3.67
C TRP A 203 9.88 -12.74 4.84
N TRP A 204 9.81 -12.16 6.03
CA TRP A 204 10.16 -12.85 7.26
C TRP A 204 9.22 -12.43 8.40
N THR A 205 8.80 -13.40 9.21
CA THR A 205 8.15 -13.20 10.50
C THR A 205 8.70 -14.22 11.50
N THR A 206 8.43 -14.03 12.78
CA THR A 206 8.74 -15.04 13.81
C THR A 206 8.02 -16.38 13.59
N GLU A 207 6.98 -16.41 12.76
CA GLU A 207 6.25 -17.63 12.40
C GLU A 207 6.75 -18.26 11.09
N SER A 208 7.37 -17.49 10.20
CA SER A 208 7.78 -17.96 8.88
C SER A 208 8.91 -17.13 8.26
N SER A 209 9.98 -17.80 7.83
CA SER A 209 11.02 -17.24 6.95
C SER A 209 10.73 -17.60 5.49
N ALA A 210 9.60 -17.14 4.97
CA ALA A 210 9.01 -17.58 3.72
C ALA A 210 9.86 -17.31 2.48
N VAL A 211 10.43 -16.11 2.41
CA VAL A 211 11.23 -15.66 1.25
C VAL A 211 12.49 -14.99 1.80
N PRO A 212 13.71 -15.44 1.40
CA PRO A 212 14.96 -14.89 1.92
C PRO A 212 15.04 -13.37 1.78
N LEU A 213 15.50 -12.69 2.82
CA LEU A 213 15.73 -11.25 2.80
C LEU A 213 16.95 -10.94 1.92
N VAL A 214 16.85 -9.85 1.16
CA VAL A 214 17.84 -9.45 0.16
C VAL A 214 18.45 -8.11 0.56
N ALA A 215 19.79 -8.05 0.60
CA ALA A 215 20.54 -6.82 0.85
C ALA A 215 20.21 -5.73 -0.18
N GLY A 216 20.16 -4.48 0.27
CA GLY A 216 19.89 -3.33 -0.61
C GLY A 216 18.41 -3.09 -0.94
N ARG A 217 17.49 -4.02 -0.60
CA ARG A 217 16.06 -3.83 -0.80
C ARG A 217 15.44 -2.93 0.26
N ALA A 218 14.44 -2.13 -0.13
CA ALA A 218 13.70 -1.36 0.84
C ALA A 218 12.86 -2.28 1.71
N SER A 219 12.85 -2.00 3.01
CA SER A 219 12.32 -2.91 4.03
C SER A 219 11.42 -2.17 5.00
N VAL A 220 10.23 -2.73 5.22
CA VAL A 220 9.40 -2.44 6.39
C VAL A 220 9.80 -3.43 7.48
N VAL A 221 10.48 -2.95 8.52
CA VAL A 221 10.90 -3.75 9.68
C VAL A 221 9.97 -3.43 10.84
N ILE A 222 9.30 -4.42 11.39
CA ILE A 222 8.40 -4.29 12.52
C ILE A 222 9.08 -4.87 13.76
N LEU A 223 9.18 -4.06 14.80
CA LEU A 223 9.75 -4.45 16.09
C LEU A 223 8.67 -5.07 16.99
N ARG A 224 9.10 -5.75 18.05
CA ARG A 224 8.23 -6.46 19.01
C ARG A 224 7.20 -5.55 19.67
N ASP A 225 7.51 -4.28 19.83
CA ASP A 225 6.58 -3.27 20.35
C ASP A 225 5.62 -2.73 19.28
N GLY A 226 5.67 -3.22 18.03
CA GLY A 226 4.85 -2.76 16.92
C GLY A 226 5.39 -1.50 16.21
N THR A 227 6.53 -0.93 16.62
CA THR A 227 7.14 0.19 15.90
C THR A 227 7.65 -0.25 14.54
N ALA A 228 7.36 0.55 13.51
CA ALA A 228 7.89 0.35 12.16
C ALA A 228 9.20 1.13 11.97
N ARG A 229 10.19 0.49 11.36
CA ARG A 229 11.41 1.11 10.84
C ARG A 229 11.49 0.87 9.34
N ILE A 230 11.61 1.95 8.59
CA ILE A 230 11.77 1.90 7.13
C ILE A 230 13.23 2.17 6.78
N GLY A 231 13.79 1.35 5.90
CA GLY A 231 15.16 1.56 5.43
C GLY A 231 15.60 0.57 4.38
N THR A 232 16.88 0.61 4.06
CA THR A 232 17.56 -0.27 3.11
C THR A 232 18.20 -1.41 3.89
N TRP A 233 17.84 -2.65 3.53
CA TRP A 233 18.32 -3.84 4.22
C TRP A 233 19.84 -3.98 4.15
N ASP A 234 20.45 -4.32 5.28
CA ASP A 234 21.90 -4.42 5.51
C ASP A 234 22.68 -3.12 5.24
N GLN A 235 21.99 -1.96 5.23
CA GLN A 235 22.61 -0.63 5.14
C GLN A 235 22.11 0.30 6.24
N THR A 236 20.79 0.50 6.35
CA THR A 236 20.19 1.38 7.38
C THR A 236 19.27 0.64 8.35
N VAL A 237 18.81 -0.55 7.96
CA VAL A 237 18.10 -1.51 8.81
C VAL A 237 18.68 -2.90 8.57
N ARG A 238 18.65 -3.76 9.58
CA ARG A 238 19.12 -5.14 9.53
C ARG A 238 18.38 -5.97 10.56
N MET A 239 18.59 -7.29 10.53
CA MET A 239 18.03 -8.18 11.54
C MET A 239 18.57 -7.83 12.94
N MET A 240 17.67 -7.72 13.92
CA MET A 240 17.96 -7.47 15.33
C MET A 240 17.05 -8.36 16.21
N PRO A 241 17.40 -8.65 17.47
CA PRO A 241 16.64 -9.59 18.32
C PRO A 241 15.18 -9.19 18.60
N ASP A 242 14.86 -7.90 18.46
CA ASP A 242 13.53 -7.33 18.66
C ASP A 242 12.68 -7.28 17.39
N VAL A 243 13.23 -7.64 16.22
CA VAL A 243 12.47 -7.70 14.96
C VAL A 243 11.50 -8.88 15.00
N VAL A 244 10.22 -8.62 14.70
CA VAL A 244 9.16 -9.66 14.63
C VAL A 244 8.61 -9.87 13.22
N ALA A 245 8.78 -8.89 12.33
CA ALA A 245 8.46 -9.05 10.93
C ALA A 245 9.34 -8.15 10.03
N VAL A 246 9.62 -8.61 8.82
CA VAL A 246 10.26 -7.86 7.75
C VAL A 246 9.50 -8.15 6.46
N ARG A 247 9.01 -7.08 5.83
CA ARG A 247 8.42 -7.15 4.50
C ARG A 247 9.22 -6.24 3.58
N GLN A 248 9.95 -6.84 2.64
CA GLN A 248 10.71 -6.08 1.67
C GLN A 248 9.88 -5.76 0.44
N ASN A 249 10.36 -4.79 -0.32
CA ASN A 249 9.85 -4.50 -1.64
C ASN A 249 11.01 -4.20 -2.59
N LEU A 250 10.67 -3.55 -3.70
CA LEU A 250 11.61 -2.91 -4.62
C LEU A 250 12.56 -1.94 -3.89
N ASP A 251 13.45 -1.31 -4.66
CA ASP A 251 14.47 -0.42 -4.11
C ASP A 251 13.84 0.84 -3.48
N PRO A 252 14.54 1.49 -2.52
CA PRO A 252 14.00 2.67 -1.85
C PRO A 252 13.76 3.81 -2.84
N VAL A 253 12.75 4.64 -2.57
CA VAL A 253 12.39 5.81 -3.40
C VAL A 253 12.71 7.12 -2.71
N VAL A 254 12.78 7.12 -1.37
CA VAL A 254 13.25 8.25 -0.56
C VAL A 254 14.29 7.75 0.44
N VAL A 255 15.45 8.40 0.47
CA VAL A 255 16.55 8.12 1.40
C VAL A 255 17.07 9.44 1.95
N GLN A 256 17.18 9.55 3.27
CA GLN A 256 17.61 10.76 3.97
C GLN A 256 16.81 12.02 3.56
N GLY A 257 15.51 11.86 3.36
CA GLY A 257 14.60 12.96 2.96
C GLY A 257 14.78 13.44 1.52
N LYS A 258 15.55 12.72 0.70
CA LYS A 258 15.78 13.02 -0.71
C LYS A 258 15.20 11.92 -1.57
N VAL A 259 14.55 12.32 -2.66
CA VAL A 259 14.13 11.41 -3.72
C VAL A 259 15.37 10.77 -4.35
N VAL A 260 15.37 9.45 -4.49
CA VAL A 260 16.50 8.71 -5.07
C VAL A 260 16.65 9.08 -6.56
N PRO A 261 17.87 9.28 -7.09
CA PRO A 261 18.06 9.59 -8.50
C PRO A 261 17.66 8.43 -9.41
N GLY A 262 17.21 8.76 -10.63
CA GLY A 262 16.95 7.78 -11.69
C GLY A 262 15.53 7.22 -11.75
N LEU A 263 14.59 7.66 -10.90
CA LEU A 263 13.18 7.22 -10.94
C LEU A 263 12.48 7.57 -12.26
N THR A 264 12.90 8.64 -12.93
CA THR A 264 12.37 9.09 -14.22
C THR A 264 12.89 8.30 -15.42
N VAL A 265 13.81 7.35 -15.21
CA VAL A 265 14.37 6.49 -16.27
C VAL A 265 14.24 5.01 -15.92
N ASN A 266 14.41 4.64 -14.65
CA ASN A 266 14.41 3.25 -14.17
C ASN A 266 15.29 2.31 -15.04
N ALA A 267 16.46 2.78 -15.49
CA ALA A 267 17.28 2.09 -16.49
C ALA A 267 17.64 0.64 -16.11
N ASN A 268 17.75 0.37 -14.81
CA ASN A 268 18.18 -0.93 -14.28
C ASN A 268 17.01 -1.76 -13.74
N GLY A 269 15.76 -1.37 -13.97
CA GLY A 269 14.57 -2.13 -13.52
C GLY A 269 14.45 -2.28 -12.00
N ARG A 270 14.98 -1.31 -11.23
CA ARG A 270 15.05 -1.35 -9.76
C ARG A 270 13.67 -1.21 -9.10
N TRP A 271 12.73 -0.61 -9.82
CA TRP A 271 11.37 -0.33 -9.35
C TRP A 271 10.33 -0.99 -10.28
N GLY A 272 10.48 -2.27 -10.58
CA GLY A 272 9.58 -2.98 -11.49
C GLY A 272 9.83 -2.64 -12.97
N SER A 273 8.87 -2.95 -13.84
CA SER A 273 9.07 -2.80 -15.30
C SER A 273 9.25 -1.33 -15.71
N VAL A 274 10.20 -1.05 -16.60
CA VAL A 274 10.51 0.32 -17.07
C VAL A 274 9.24 1.06 -17.50
N ARG A 275 8.37 0.41 -18.26
CA ARG A 275 7.14 1.02 -18.79
C ARG A 275 6.11 1.34 -17.72
N SER A 276 5.98 0.53 -16.67
CA SER A 276 4.99 0.76 -15.60
C SER A 276 5.32 2.00 -14.76
N GLN A 277 6.57 2.43 -14.69
CA GLN A 277 6.99 3.53 -13.81
C GLN A 277 6.61 4.92 -14.32
N PHE A 278 6.34 5.05 -15.62
CA PHE A 278 5.93 6.30 -16.26
C PHE A 278 4.42 6.43 -16.45
N GLN A 279 3.68 5.37 -16.15
CA GLN A 279 2.23 5.38 -16.29
C GLN A 279 1.61 6.18 -15.14
N TYR A 280 0.68 7.07 -15.50
CA TYR A 280 -0.22 7.71 -14.55
C TYR A 280 -1.26 6.70 -14.06
N THR A 281 -0.91 5.98 -13.00
CA THR A 281 -1.75 4.95 -12.37
C THR A 281 -1.96 5.26 -10.88
N TRP A 282 -2.70 4.42 -10.18
CA TRP A 282 -2.71 4.43 -8.73
C TRP A 282 -1.33 4.07 -8.18
N ARG A 283 -0.89 4.79 -7.15
CA ARG A 283 0.32 4.40 -6.41
C ARG A 283 0.13 4.63 -4.93
N SER A 284 0.85 3.83 -4.15
CA SER A 284 0.92 3.96 -2.71
C SER A 284 2.38 3.85 -2.26
N GLY A 285 2.72 4.49 -1.15
CA GLY A 285 4.04 4.46 -0.57
C GLY A 285 3.97 4.54 0.94
N LEU A 286 4.98 3.98 1.61
CA LEU A 286 5.09 3.96 3.05
C LEU A 286 6.48 4.44 3.46
N GLY A 287 6.53 5.26 4.51
CA GLY A 287 7.78 5.80 5.02
C GLY A 287 7.68 6.26 6.46
N THR A 288 8.83 6.65 7.00
CA THR A 288 8.92 7.31 8.31
C THR A 288 9.44 8.73 8.15
N ASP A 289 8.96 9.66 8.96
CA ASP A 289 9.55 11.01 9.08
C ASP A 289 10.71 11.04 10.09
N ALA A 290 11.30 12.23 10.29
CA ALA A 290 12.40 12.42 11.23
C ALA A 290 12.02 12.20 12.71
N HIS A 291 10.72 12.19 13.03
CA HIS A 291 10.20 11.92 14.38
C HIS A 291 9.83 10.44 14.56
N GLY A 292 9.96 9.61 13.52
CA GLY A 292 9.59 8.20 13.56
C GLY A 292 8.08 7.96 13.45
N ASN A 293 7.30 8.96 13.04
CA ASN A 293 5.90 8.74 12.67
C ASN A 293 5.84 7.93 11.39
N LEU A 294 4.87 7.03 11.29
CA LEU A 294 4.63 6.25 10.08
C LEU A 294 3.69 7.02 9.16
N ILE A 295 4.07 7.18 7.89
CA ILE A 295 3.32 7.96 6.91
C ILE A 295 3.05 7.10 5.69
N TYR A 296 1.77 6.92 5.38
CA TYR A 296 1.29 6.34 4.13
C TYR A 296 0.88 7.46 3.17
N VAL A 297 1.28 7.36 1.90
CA VAL A 297 0.93 8.33 0.85
C VAL A 297 0.33 7.59 -0.33
N ALA A 298 -0.83 8.03 -0.84
CA ALA A 298 -1.43 7.44 -2.02
C ALA A 298 -2.24 8.44 -2.84
N GLY A 299 -2.36 8.15 -4.13
CA GLY A 299 -3.19 8.91 -5.06
C GLY A 299 -3.36 8.17 -6.37
N SER A 300 -4.29 8.65 -7.19
CA SER A 300 -4.45 8.22 -8.57
C SER A 300 -3.63 9.11 -9.49
N LYS A 301 -3.35 8.61 -10.70
CA LYS A 301 -2.58 9.35 -11.72
C LYS A 301 -1.22 9.81 -11.20
N LEU A 302 -0.45 8.88 -10.65
CA LEU A 302 0.92 9.10 -10.21
C LEU A 302 1.89 8.28 -11.07
N THR A 303 3.03 8.89 -11.39
CA THR A 303 4.25 8.18 -11.80
C THR A 303 5.06 7.84 -10.56
N LEU A 304 6.10 7.01 -10.69
CA LEU A 304 6.99 6.71 -9.57
C LEU A 304 7.66 7.97 -9.01
N ALA A 305 8.10 8.85 -9.92
CA ALA A 305 8.75 10.10 -9.56
C ALA A 305 7.79 11.04 -8.81
N THR A 306 6.53 11.14 -9.24
CA THR A 306 5.55 11.99 -8.55
C THR A 306 5.11 11.41 -7.21
N LEU A 307 5.04 10.07 -7.07
CA LEU A 307 4.87 9.43 -5.75
C LEU A 307 6.03 9.76 -4.81
N ALA A 308 7.28 9.57 -5.25
CA ALA A 308 8.44 9.81 -4.42
C ALA A 308 8.58 11.29 -4.01
N ALA A 309 8.27 12.21 -4.93
CA ALA A 309 8.17 13.63 -4.63
C ALA A 309 7.10 13.89 -3.57
N ALA A 310 5.91 13.30 -3.70
CA ALA A 310 4.83 13.42 -2.73
C ALA A 310 5.21 12.91 -1.33
N MET A 311 5.93 11.79 -1.27
CA MET A 311 6.46 11.25 -0.01
C MET A 311 7.42 12.25 0.65
N ALA A 312 8.34 12.83 -0.12
CA ALA A 312 9.26 13.86 0.38
C ALA A 312 8.52 15.15 0.79
N GLN A 313 7.46 15.56 0.06
CA GLN A 313 6.61 16.69 0.42
C GLN A 313 5.90 16.47 1.76
N ALA A 314 5.48 15.25 2.06
CA ALA A 314 4.86 14.85 3.33
C ALA A 314 5.86 14.72 4.49
N GLY A 315 7.17 14.91 4.25
CA GLY A 315 8.21 14.84 5.28
C GLY A 315 8.81 13.45 5.52
N ILE A 316 8.53 12.48 4.66
CA ILE A 316 9.17 11.16 4.74
C ILE A 316 10.68 11.29 4.52
N VAL A 317 11.46 10.66 5.41
CA VAL A 317 12.92 10.61 5.33
C VAL A 317 13.47 9.27 4.85
N GLN A 318 12.73 8.19 5.04
CA GLN A 318 13.03 6.86 4.51
C GLN A 318 11.73 6.27 3.99
N GLY A 319 11.69 5.85 2.72
CA GLY A 319 10.44 5.44 2.08
C GLY A 319 10.60 4.47 0.91
N LEU A 320 9.58 3.64 0.75
CA LEU A 320 9.40 2.72 -0.37
C LEU A 320 8.02 2.88 -1.01
N GLU A 321 7.95 2.54 -2.29
CA GLU A 321 6.67 2.32 -2.98
C GLU A 321 6.04 0.99 -2.49
N LEU A 322 4.71 0.91 -2.48
CA LEU A 322 3.89 -0.26 -2.21
C LEU A 322 3.19 -0.71 -3.50
N ASP A 323 2.09 -1.47 -3.44
CA ASP A 323 1.43 -1.93 -4.67
C ASP A 323 0.83 -0.73 -5.42
N ILE A 324 0.79 -0.83 -6.74
CA ILE A 324 0.35 0.20 -7.68
C ILE A 324 -0.92 -0.19 -8.45
N HIS A 325 -1.37 -1.44 -8.33
CA HIS A 325 -2.58 -1.84 -9.03
C HIS A 325 -3.79 -1.12 -8.40
N PRO A 326 -4.70 -0.52 -9.20
CA PRO A 326 -5.84 0.25 -8.67
C PRO A 326 -6.77 -0.53 -7.73
N ALA A 327 -6.84 -1.85 -7.90
CA ALA A 327 -7.59 -2.74 -7.03
C ALA A 327 -6.82 -3.15 -5.77
N MET A 328 -5.53 -2.84 -5.68
CA MET A 328 -4.66 -3.17 -4.54
C MET A 328 -4.40 -1.96 -3.66
N VAL A 329 -4.29 -0.75 -4.22
CA VAL A 329 -4.14 0.47 -3.41
C VAL A 329 -5.37 0.68 -2.54
N SER A 330 -5.19 0.58 -1.22
CA SER A 330 -6.24 0.66 -0.22
C SER A 330 -5.70 1.23 1.09
N PHE A 331 -6.48 2.09 1.72
CA PHE A 331 -6.26 2.54 3.08
C PHE A 331 -7.60 2.85 3.70
N ASP A 332 -7.97 2.09 4.74
CA ASP A 332 -9.21 2.27 5.48
C ASP A 332 -8.88 2.75 6.89
N ILE A 333 -9.53 3.85 7.27
CA ILE A 333 -9.51 4.41 8.62
C ILE A 333 -10.63 3.73 9.40
N GLU A 334 -10.25 2.86 10.33
CA GLU A 334 -11.16 1.95 10.99
C GLU A 334 -11.77 2.58 12.23
N GLN A 335 -13.04 2.29 12.47
CA GLN A 335 -13.82 2.76 13.61
C GLN A 335 -14.51 1.56 14.27
N PRO A 336 -13.89 0.98 15.30
CA PRO A 336 -14.50 -0.06 16.12
C PRO A 336 -15.67 0.50 16.92
N SER A 337 -16.78 -0.23 16.96
CA SER A 337 -17.91 0.02 17.85
C SER A 337 -17.68 -0.65 19.20
N GLY A 338 -18.40 -0.18 20.24
CA GLY A 338 -18.38 -0.82 21.57
C GLY A 338 -18.84 -2.28 21.56
N SER A 339 -19.65 -2.69 20.57
CA SER A 339 -20.10 -4.08 20.37
C SER A 339 -19.07 -4.96 19.63
N GLY A 340 -17.93 -4.42 19.21
CA GLY A 340 -16.87 -5.14 18.51
C GLY A 340 -17.04 -5.21 16.97
N GLY A 341 -18.10 -4.61 16.44
CA GLY A 341 -18.21 -4.34 15.00
C GLY A 341 -17.17 -3.30 14.57
N VAL A 342 -16.77 -3.32 13.30
CA VAL A 342 -15.84 -2.33 12.76
C VAL A 342 -16.44 -1.75 11.49
N THR A 343 -16.45 -0.43 11.39
CA THR A 343 -16.77 0.28 10.15
C THR A 343 -15.52 1.03 9.68
N GLY A 344 -15.22 0.95 8.39
CA GLY A 344 -14.08 1.64 7.78
C GLY A 344 -14.52 2.85 6.95
N ARG A 345 -13.65 3.85 6.87
CA ARG A 345 -13.74 4.94 5.88
C ARG A 345 -12.44 4.98 5.07
N ARG A 346 -12.56 4.91 3.75
CA ARG A 346 -11.42 5.04 2.84
C ARG A 346 -10.71 6.38 3.01
N LEU A 347 -9.39 6.39 2.89
CA LEU A 347 -8.57 7.61 2.91
C LEU A 347 -8.94 8.57 1.76
N LEU A 348 -9.17 8.02 0.57
CA LEU A 348 -9.63 8.72 -0.62
C LEU A 348 -10.93 8.09 -1.12
N GLY A 349 -11.90 8.91 -1.51
CA GLY A 349 -13.23 8.42 -1.92
C GLY A 349 -13.18 7.57 -3.19
N SER A 350 -12.19 7.80 -4.05
CA SER A 350 -11.99 7.07 -5.30
C SER A 350 -11.27 5.72 -5.17
N MET A 351 -10.80 5.33 -3.97
CA MET A 351 -10.23 4.00 -3.75
C MET A 351 -11.30 2.92 -3.99
N SER A 352 -10.96 1.92 -4.80
CA SER A 352 -11.94 0.96 -5.34
C SER A 352 -12.22 -0.27 -4.47
N SER A 353 -11.31 -0.59 -3.53
CA SER A 353 -11.45 -1.76 -2.65
C SER A 353 -12.64 -1.60 -1.69
N PRO A 354 -13.39 -2.66 -1.34
CA PRO A 354 -14.37 -2.63 -0.25
C PRO A 354 -13.73 -2.15 1.07
N SER A 355 -14.44 -1.36 1.87
CA SER A 355 -13.92 -0.80 3.13
C SER A 355 -13.78 -1.83 4.25
N ASP A 356 -14.29 -3.04 4.06
CA ASP A 356 -14.17 -4.19 4.96
C ASP A 356 -13.19 -5.24 4.42
N ARG A 357 -12.43 -4.92 3.35
CA ARG A 357 -11.56 -5.84 2.62
C ARG A 357 -10.69 -6.71 3.53
N TYR A 358 -10.07 -6.10 4.54
CA TYR A 358 -9.15 -6.77 5.46
C TYR A 358 -9.80 -7.29 6.75
N LEU A 359 -11.10 -7.05 6.94
CA LEU A 359 -11.89 -7.64 8.03
C LEU A 359 -12.37 -9.07 7.69
N VAL A 360 -12.14 -9.50 6.45
CA VAL A 360 -12.29 -10.87 6.00
C VAL A 360 -11.00 -11.32 5.29
N ALA A 361 -10.91 -12.58 4.90
CA ALA A 361 -9.70 -13.10 4.28
C ALA A 361 -9.38 -12.37 2.97
N ASP A 362 -8.13 -11.97 2.76
CA ASP A 362 -7.64 -11.38 1.49
C ASP A 362 -6.60 -12.29 0.82
N GLN A 363 -6.43 -12.14 -0.51
CA GLN A 363 -5.43 -12.89 -1.26
C GLN A 363 -4.02 -12.31 -1.09
N ARG A 364 -3.94 -11.00 -0.85
CA ARG A 364 -2.69 -10.26 -0.69
C ARG A 364 -2.33 -10.12 0.77
N ASP A 365 -1.04 -10.07 1.03
CA ASP A 365 -0.50 -9.57 2.28
C ASP A 365 -0.91 -8.11 2.50
N PHE A 366 -1.05 -7.73 3.76
CA PHE A 366 -1.46 -6.38 4.14
C PHE A 366 -0.94 -6.01 5.52
N PHE A 367 -1.04 -4.72 5.81
CA PHE A 367 -0.75 -4.18 7.13
C PHE A 367 -2.03 -3.80 7.84
N TYR A 368 -2.06 -4.02 9.14
CA TYR A 368 -3.10 -3.45 10.01
C TYR A 368 -2.46 -2.80 11.22
N VAL A 369 -3.18 -1.82 11.77
CA VAL A 369 -2.67 -0.96 12.83
C VAL A 369 -3.62 -1.00 14.00
N THR A 370 -3.12 -1.33 15.18
CA THR A 370 -3.86 -1.18 16.43
C THR A 370 -3.36 0.02 17.21
N SER A 371 -4.20 0.59 18.06
CA SER A 371 -3.75 1.51 19.10
C SER A 371 -2.88 0.75 20.10
N ARG A 372 -1.95 1.48 20.74
CA ARG A 372 -1.17 0.95 21.86
C ARG A 372 -2.02 0.71 23.10
#